data_AF-A0AAX2HXH4-F1
#
_entry.id   AF-A0AAX2HXH4-F1
#
_cell.length_a   1.000
_cell.length_b   1.000
_cell.length_c   1.000
_cell.angle_alpha   90.00
_cell.angle_beta   90.00
_cell.angle_gamma   90.00
#
_symmetry.space_group_name_H-M   'P 1'
#
loop_
_entity.id
_entity.type
_entity.pdbx_description
1 polymer ?
#
loop_
_entity_poly.entity_id
_entity_poly.type
_entity_poly.pdbx_seq_one_letter_code
_entity_poly.pdbx_strand_id
1 'polypeptide(L)'
;MKLVLLPAAGSQVYGRVRAKQHQSAIRLWIPDYFDAHSNASTFAYNDGKSSTVAGLNGWVIPELNKQTLAAVAEADPEKRTQLYTQLQQELQQNSPYIFIDQAKAQVVLRDNVKGYQQGLNADMVYYDRVSK
;
A
#
# COMPACT_ATOMS: atom_id res chain seq x y z
N MET A 1 20.68 -15.53 -13.09
CA MET A 1 19.97 -15.66 -11.80
C MET A 1 18.75 -16.57 -12.00
N LYS A 2 18.50 -17.52 -11.09
CA LYS A 2 17.32 -18.41 -11.14
C LYS A 2 16.33 -17.98 -10.08
N LEU A 3 15.09 -17.68 -10.48
CA LEU A 3 13.99 -17.38 -9.57
C LEU A 3 13.21 -18.67 -9.26
N VAL A 4 12.88 -18.91 -8.00
CA VAL A 4 12.03 -20.01 -7.55
C VAL A 4 10.75 -19.43 -6.95
N LEU A 5 9.59 -19.82 -7.50
CA LEU A 5 8.29 -19.38 -7.00
C LEU A 5 7.78 -20.36 -5.94
N LEU A 6 7.37 -19.82 -4.79
CA LEU A 6 6.81 -20.59 -3.67
C LEU A 6 5.33 -20.24 -3.51
N PRO A 7 4.40 -21.01 -4.10
CA PRO A 7 2.97 -20.75 -3.94
C PRO A 7 2.54 -21.01 -2.49
N ALA A 8 1.66 -20.15 -1.98
CA ALA A 8 1.08 -20.25 -0.64
C ALA A 8 -0.25 -19.48 -0.59
N ALA A 9 -1.10 -19.78 0.41
CA ALA A 9 -2.26 -18.95 0.68
C ALA A 9 -1.82 -17.53 1.08
N GLY A 10 -2.63 -16.51 0.76
CA GLY A 10 -2.28 -15.11 1.05
C GLY A 10 -1.90 -14.89 2.51
N SER A 11 -2.66 -15.45 3.46
CA SER A 11 -2.37 -15.37 4.90
C SER A 11 -1.00 -15.93 5.27
N GLN A 12 -0.55 -17.01 4.63
CA GLN A 12 0.77 -17.61 4.82
C GLN A 12 1.87 -16.71 4.25
N VAL A 13 1.64 -16.10 3.07
CA VAL A 13 2.58 -15.12 2.47
C VAL A 13 2.77 -13.94 3.42
N TYR A 14 1.69 -13.33 3.91
CA TYR A 14 1.79 -12.22 4.88
C TYR A 14 2.46 -12.64 6.19
N GLY A 15 2.20 -13.87 6.66
CA GLY A 15 2.87 -14.43 7.84
C GLY A 15 4.38 -14.52 7.67
N ARG A 16 4.86 -15.05 6.54
CA ARG A 16 6.30 -15.13 6.22
C ARG A 16 6.95 -13.75 6.12
N VAL A 17 6.26 -12.79 5.49
CA VAL A 17 6.76 -11.40 5.38
C VAL A 17 6.88 -10.73 6.74
N ARG A 18 5.88 -10.88 7.62
CA ARG A 18 5.96 -10.37 9.00
C ARG A 18 7.08 -11.02 9.80
N ALA A 19 7.33 -12.31 9.57
CA ALA A 19 8.46 -13.04 10.15
C ALA A 19 9.81 -12.72 9.48
N LYS A 20 9.83 -11.87 8.44
CA LYS A 20 11.02 -11.54 7.62
C LYS A 20 11.69 -12.78 6.99
N GLN A 21 10.88 -13.79 6.65
CA GLN A 21 11.28 -15.05 6.03
C GLN A 21 11.04 -15.03 4.51
N HIS A 22 11.54 -14.00 3.83
CA HIS A 22 11.37 -13.83 2.40
C HIS A 22 12.60 -13.16 1.77
N GLN A 23 12.88 -13.50 0.52
CA GLN A 23 13.77 -12.70 -0.34
C GLN A 23 12.97 -11.67 -1.14
N SER A 24 11.78 -12.06 -1.59
CA SER A 24 10.80 -11.20 -2.25
C SER A 24 9.39 -11.77 -2.03
N ALA A 25 8.38 -10.91 -2.03
CA ALA A 25 6.99 -11.32 -1.90
C ALA A 25 6.10 -10.45 -2.79
N ILE A 26 5.18 -11.09 -3.52
CA ILE A 26 4.12 -10.39 -4.25
C ILE A 26 3.01 -10.08 -3.25
N ARG A 27 2.64 -8.81 -3.14
CA ARG A 27 1.61 -8.33 -2.21
C ARG A 27 0.71 -7.31 -2.87
N LEU A 28 -0.56 -7.32 -2.48
CA LEU A 28 -1.50 -6.27 -2.79
C LEU A 28 -1.46 -5.21 -1.68
N TRP A 29 -1.65 -3.95 -2.07
CA TRP A 29 -1.79 -2.84 -1.14
C TRP A 29 -3.01 -1.99 -1.48
N ILE A 30 -3.68 -1.48 -0.47
CA ILE A 30 -4.77 -0.51 -0.55
C ILE A 30 -4.51 0.51 0.57
N PRO A 31 -4.68 1.82 0.33
CA PRO A 31 -4.55 2.81 1.40
C PRO A 31 -5.64 2.63 2.46
N ASP A 32 -5.27 2.79 3.73
CA ASP A 32 -6.18 2.74 4.87
C ASP A 32 -7.11 3.96 4.92
N TYR A 33 -6.67 5.10 4.38
CA TYR A 33 -7.44 6.34 4.27
C TYR A 33 -7.04 7.14 3.02
N PHE A 34 -7.93 8.02 2.53
CA PHE A 34 -7.75 8.75 1.27
C PHE A 34 -6.87 9.99 1.40
N ASP A 35 -5.62 9.78 1.82
CA ASP A 35 -4.56 10.78 1.77
C ASP A 35 -3.25 10.09 1.36
N ALA A 36 -2.37 10.81 0.65
CA ALA A 36 -1.07 10.31 0.21
C ALA A 36 -0.22 9.76 1.38
N HIS A 37 -0.42 10.31 2.59
CA HIS A 37 0.26 9.87 3.79
C HIS A 37 -0.01 8.40 4.15
N SER A 38 -1.18 7.86 3.81
CA SER A 38 -1.52 6.45 4.10
C SER A 38 -0.50 5.50 3.44
N ASN A 39 -0.10 5.80 2.21
CA ASN A 39 0.95 5.05 1.53
C ASN A 39 2.35 5.49 1.98
N ALA A 40 2.62 6.79 2.12
CA ALA A 40 3.95 7.29 2.47
C ALA A 40 4.43 6.75 3.84
N SER A 41 3.57 6.77 4.86
CA SER A 41 3.86 6.23 6.19
C SER A 41 4.13 4.72 6.21
N THR A 42 3.72 4.00 5.16
CA THR A 42 3.96 2.57 5.01
C THR A 42 5.23 2.27 4.21
N PHE A 43 5.41 2.94 3.06
CA PHE A 43 6.47 2.59 2.10
C PHE A 43 7.75 3.41 2.25
N ALA A 44 7.66 4.62 2.80
CA ALA A 44 8.76 5.58 2.94
C ALA A 44 9.14 5.89 4.40
N TYR A 45 8.59 5.14 5.37
CA TYR A 45 8.89 5.33 6.79
C TYR A 45 9.26 4.03 7.50
N ASN A 46 10.36 4.03 8.24
CA ASN A 46 10.80 2.93 9.10
C ASN A 46 11.45 3.48 10.38
N ASP A 47 10.76 3.32 11.52
CA ASP A 47 11.22 3.68 12.86
C ASP A 47 11.92 2.54 13.61
N GLY A 48 12.10 1.38 12.95
CA GLY A 48 12.66 0.17 13.54
C GLY A 48 11.72 -0.58 14.49
N LYS A 49 10.49 -0.10 14.69
CA LYS A 49 9.50 -0.67 15.64
C LYS A 49 8.22 -1.09 14.96
N SER A 50 7.71 -0.24 14.08
CA SER A 50 6.46 -0.38 13.36
C SER A 50 6.59 -1.41 12.22
N SER A 51 5.51 -2.15 11.97
CA SER A 51 5.46 -3.14 10.87
C SER A 51 5.14 -2.50 9.51
N THR A 52 5.82 -1.39 9.19
CA THR A 52 5.68 -0.72 7.89
C THR A 52 6.26 -1.59 6.78
N VAL A 53 5.90 -1.35 5.51
CA VAL A 53 6.48 -2.11 4.39
C VAL A 53 7.99 -1.87 4.32
N ALA A 54 8.47 -0.66 4.58
CA ALA A 54 9.90 -0.39 4.66
C ALA A 54 10.58 -1.20 5.78
N GLY A 55 9.99 -1.23 6.98
CA GLY A 55 10.52 -1.98 8.13
C GLY A 55 10.48 -3.50 7.96
N LEU A 56 9.42 -4.03 7.35
CA LEU A 56 9.29 -5.46 7.06
C LEU A 56 10.29 -5.94 6.01
N ASN A 57 10.75 -5.05 5.12
CA ASN A 57 11.82 -5.35 4.16
C ASN A 57 13.21 -4.93 4.65
N GLY A 58 13.34 -4.52 5.92
CA GLY A 58 14.63 -4.16 6.53
C GLY A 58 15.27 -2.90 5.93
N TRP A 59 14.51 -2.07 5.24
CA TRP A 59 15.06 -0.90 4.53
C TRP A 59 15.27 0.26 5.50
N VAL A 60 16.52 0.72 5.63
CA VAL A 60 16.91 1.83 6.50
C VAL A 60 16.97 3.12 5.69
N ILE A 61 16.05 4.04 6.00
CA ILE A 61 15.77 5.23 5.16
C ILE A 61 15.57 6.51 5.99
N PRO A 62 16.59 6.96 6.74
CA PRO A 62 16.43 8.08 7.67
C PRO A 62 16.02 9.39 6.99
N GLU A 63 16.42 9.60 5.73
CA GLU A 63 16.05 10.81 4.99
C GLU A 63 14.60 10.78 4.52
N LEU A 64 14.12 9.65 3.97
CA LEU A 64 12.70 9.49 3.63
C LEU A 64 11.80 9.54 4.86
N ASN A 65 12.27 9.08 6.03
CA ASN A 65 11.53 9.25 7.27
C ASN A 65 11.26 10.73 7.54
N LYS A 66 12.30 11.58 7.47
CA LYS A 66 12.16 13.03 7.71
C LYS A 66 11.24 13.67 6.69
N GLN A 67 11.39 13.33 5.41
CA GLN A 67 10.55 13.86 4.34
C GLN A 67 9.08 13.46 4.51
N THR A 68 8.81 12.21 4.90
CA THR A 68 7.46 11.71 5.17
C THR A 68 6.80 12.47 6.33
N LEU A 69 7.56 12.73 7.40
CA LEU A 69 7.08 13.51 8.56
C LEU A 69 6.90 14.99 8.22
N ALA A 70 7.78 15.57 7.41
CA ALA A 70 7.64 16.95 6.95
C ALA A 70 6.39 17.12 6.05
N ALA A 71 6.14 16.16 5.16
CA ALA A 71 5.00 16.19 4.25
C ALA A 71 3.66 16.14 4.99
N VAL A 72 3.52 15.32 6.03
CA VAL A 72 2.26 15.26 6.81
C VAL A 72 2.05 16.50 7.69
N ALA A 73 3.15 17.14 8.12
CA ALA A 73 3.09 18.37 8.91
C ALA A 73 2.89 19.64 8.07
N GLU A 74 2.97 19.55 6.73
CA GLU A 74 2.84 20.70 5.83
C GLU A 74 1.38 21.11 5.67
N ALA A 75 1.09 22.37 6.03
CA ALA A 75 -0.26 22.93 5.99
C ALA A 75 -0.64 23.44 4.59
N ASP A 76 0.35 23.93 3.82
CA ASP A 76 0.11 24.41 2.48
C ASP A 76 -0.17 23.24 1.51
N PRO A 77 -1.36 23.17 0.87
CA PRO A 77 -1.72 22.04 0.04
C PRO A 77 -0.83 21.85 -1.21
N GLU A 78 -0.37 22.94 -1.81
CA GLU A 78 0.45 22.89 -3.02
C GLU A 78 1.84 22.35 -2.67
N LYS A 79 2.45 22.89 -1.62
CA LYS A 79 3.73 22.43 -1.11
C LYS A 79 3.65 20.98 -0.61
N ARG A 80 2.57 20.60 0.10
CA ARG A 80 2.35 19.21 0.52
C ARG A 80 2.26 18.27 -0.68
N THR A 81 1.59 18.68 -1.75
CA THR A 81 1.50 17.91 -3.00
C THR A 81 2.88 17.73 -3.65
N GLN A 82 3.69 18.79 -3.69
CA GLN A 82 5.07 18.72 -4.21
C GLN A 82 5.94 17.77 -3.39
N LEU A 83 5.88 17.85 -2.05
CA LEU A 83 6.61 16.95 -1.15
C LEU A 83 6.24 15.48 -1.38
N TYR A 84 4.95 15.16 -1.48
CA TYR A 84 4.52 13.79 -1.77
C TYR A 84 4.85 13.33 -3.19
N THR A 85 4.89 14.24 -4.16
CA THR A 85 5.32 13.92 -5.53
C THR A 85 6.79 13.53 -5.54
N GLN A 86 7.64 14.30 -4.86
CA GLN A 86 9.07 14.00 -4.73
C GLN A 86 9.30 12.65 -4.01
N LEU A 87 8.59 12.41 -2.90
CA LEU A 87 8.65 11.12 -2.19
C LEU A 87 8.29 9.93 -3.10
N GLN A 88 7.24 10.07 -3.90
CA GLN A 88 6.82 9.01 -4.82
C GLN A 88 7.84 8.75 -5.94
N GLN A 89 8.46 9.81 -6.48
CA GLN A 89 9.52 9.67 -7.48
C GLN A 89 10.74 8.96 -6.89
N GLU A 90 11.14 9.32 -5.67
CA GLU A 90 12.25 8.67 -4.98
C GLU A 90 11.96 7.20 -4.68
N LEU A 91 10.73 6.86 -4.25
CA LEU A 91 10.32 5.46 -4.10
C LEU A 91 10.33 4.70 -5.42
N GLN A 92 9.94 5.33 -6.53
CA GLN A 92 9.94 4.67 -7.84
C GLN A 92 11.36 4.34 -8.32
N GLN A 93 12.33 5.22 -8.05
CA GLN A 93 13.69 5.11 -8.57
C GLN A 93 14.63 4.34 -7.63
N ASN A 94 14.48 4.55 -6.32
CA ASN A 94 15.50 4.22 -5.32
C ASN A 94 14.93 3.41 -4.15
N SER A 95 13.97 2.51 -4.39
CA SER A 95 13.41 1.63 -3.36
C SER A 95 13.70 0.14 -3.62
N PRO A 96 13.54 -0.73 -2.62
CA PRO A 96 13.58 -2.19 -2.79
C PRO A 96 12.27 -2.75 -3.36
N TYR A 97 11.40 -1.91 -3.93
CA TYR A 97 10.09 -2.31 -4.42
C TYR A 97 10.06 -2.39 -5.93
N ILE A 98 9.23 -3.29 -6.45
CA ILE A 98 8.84 -3.33 -7.86
C ILE A 98 7.34 -3.08 -7.90
N PHE A 99 6.95 -1.86 -8.29
CA PHE A 99 5.55 -1.53 -8.55
C PHE A 99 5.16 -2.06 -9.93
N ILE A 100 4.10 -2.87 -10.00
CA ILE A 100 3.68 -3.55 -11.24
C ILE A 100 2.45 -2.85 -11.81
N ASP A 101 1.31 -2.96 -11.12
CA ASP A 101 0.02 -2.48 -11.60
C ASP A 101 -0.81 -1.84 -10.49
N GLN A 102 -1.73 -0.95 -10.87
CA GLN A 102 -2.85 -0.55 -10.04
C GLN A 102 -4.05 -1.44 -10.37
N ALA A 103 -4.41 -2.33 -9.43
CA ALA A 103 -5.50 -3.26 -9.62
C ALA A 103 -6.85 -2.53 -9.81
N LYS A 104 -7.67 -3.03 -10.74
CA LYS A 104 -9.08 -2.61 -10.91
C LYS A 104 -9.99 -3.70 -10.36
N ALA A 105 -10.91 -3.34 -9.46
CA ALA A 105 -11.92 -4.26 -8.97
C ALA A 105 -12.98 -4.50 -10.06
N GLN A 106 -13.03 -5.72 -10.60
CA GLN A 106 -14.08 -6.15 -11.53
C GLN A 106 -15.05 -7.05 -10.77
N VAL A 107 -16.30 -6.60 -10.64
CA VAL A 107 -17.35 -7.34 -9.92
C VAL A 107 -18.46 -7.70 -10.90
N VAL A 108 -18.77 -8.99 -10.97
CA VAL A 108 -19.89 -9.52 -11.77
C VAL A 108 -21.06 -9.77 -10.84
N LEU A 109 -22.23 -9.21 -11.17
CA LEU A 109 -23.45 -9.33 -10.39
C LEU A 109 -24.54 -10.02 -11.22
N ARG A 110 -25.47 -10.70 -10.54
CA ARG A 110 -26.72 -11.14 -11.18
C ARG A 110 -27.56 -9.91 -11.56
N ASP A 111 -28.35 -10.04 -12.61
CA ASP A 111 -29.24 -9.00 -13.13
C ASP A 111 -30.24 -8.47 -12.09
N ASN A 112 -30.70 -9.32 -11.18
CA ASN A 112 -31.64 -8.96 -10.12
C ASN A 112 -30.99 -8.26 -8.92
N VAL A 113 -29.65 -8.25 -8.80
CA VAL A 113 -28.96 -7.53 -7.72
C VAL A 113 -28.93 -6.03 -8.02
N LYS A 114 -29.57 -5.23 -7.16
CA LYS A 114 -29.62 -3.76 -7.28
C LYS A 114 -28.94 -3.08 -6.09
N GLY A 115 -28.50 -1.85 -6.29
CA GLY A 115 -27.94 -0.99 -5.24
C GLY A 115 -26.50 -1.31 -4.80
N TYR A 116 -25.86 -2.33 -5.37
CA TYR A 116 -24.44 -2.60 -5.13
C TYR A 116 -23.55 -1.53 -5.79
N GLN A 117 -22.60 -1.01 -5.03
CA GLN A 117 -21.58 -0.11 -5.53
C GLN A 117 -20.21 -0.52 -4.95
N GLN A 118 -19.26 -0.85 -5.83
CA GLN A 118 -17.89 -1.14 -5.42
C GLN A 118 -17.21 0.17 -5.03
N GLY A 119 -16.91 0.34 -3.75
CA GLY A 119 -16.13 1.47 -3.26
C GLY A 119 -14.63 1.32 -3.52
N LEU A 120 -13.86 2.37 -3.19
CA LEU A 120 -12.40 2.42 -3.40
C LEU A 120 -11.62 1.41 -2.53
N ASN A 121 -12.18 1.01 -1.39
CA ASN A 121 -11.69 -0.08 -0.56
C ASN A 121 -12.84 -1.05 -0.22
N ALA A 122 -12.50 -2.20 0.37
CA ALA A 122 -13.48 -3.24 0.70
C ALA A 122 -14.54 -2.78 1.71
N ASP A 123 -14.21 -1.83 2.58
CA ASP A 123 -15.08 -1.34 3.66
C ASP A 123 -16.16 -0.36 3.17
N MET A 124 -16.08 0.07 1.90
CA MET A 124 -17.06 0.96 1.28
C MET A 124 -18.16 0.22 0.50
N VAL A 125 -18.34 -1.08 0.76
CA VAL A 125 -19.47 -1.85 0.24
C VAL A 125 -20.61 -1.86 1.27
N TYR A 126 -21.63 -1.03 1.03
CA TYR A 126 -22.79 -0.87 1.90
C TYR A 126 -23.89 -1.88 1.55
N TYR A 127 -23.86 -3.06 2.18
CA TYR A 127 -24.81 -4.15 1.91
C TYR A 127 -26.25 -3.83 2.30
N ASP A 128 -26.49 -2.89 3.21
CA ASP A 128 -27.80 -2.37 3.58
C ASP A 128 -28.52 -1.70 2.40
N ARG A 129 -27.77 -1.25 1.39
CA ARG A 129 -28.31 -0.66 0.15
C ARG A 129 -28.56 -1.69 -0.95
N VAL A 130 -28.23 -2.97 -0.72
CA VAL A 130 -28.30 -4.01 -1.75
C VAL A 130 -29.61 -4.80 -1.63
N SER A 131 -30.30 -5.00 -2.75
CA SER A 131 -31.52 -5.81 -2.85
C SER A 131 -31.45 -6.84 -3.99
N LYS A 132 -32.42 -7.77 -4.02
CA LYS A 132 -32.54 -8.88 -4.99
C LYS A 132 -33.96 -9.03 -5.50
#